data_AF-A0A2V9ZMD9-F1
#
_entry.id   AF-A0A2V9ZMD9-F1
#
_cell.length_a   1.000
_cell.length_b   1.000
_cell.length_c   1.000
_cell.angle_alpha   90.00
_cell.angle_beta   90.00
_cell.angle_gamma   90.00
#
_symmetry.space_group_name_H-M   'P 1'
#
loop_
_entity.id
_entity.type
_entity.pdbx_description
1 polymer ?
#
loop_
_entity_poly.entity_id
_entity_poly.type
_entity_poly.pdbx_seq_one_letter_code
_entity_poly.pdbx_strand_id
1 'polypeptide(L)'
;MQILFRQTMILGLNSVLNCWPHVSQRKLVKMPNGGPDNCGTCGFNRRNRGVWRNPVPGEQQLPFCEIRGLTVLADHWTYCQNWHTRTKKLIGPIYASGLYENGYRRIPWHGAVEPESIGAGACSECGKTFADGIAIVSIESARLVFCSNLHYLQWWKRQHPEEDAPMSDDIWEH
;
A
#
# COMPACT_ATOMS: atom_id res chain seq x y z
N MET A 1 15.82 44.37 54.58
CA MET A 1 16.45 45.57 53.98
C MET A 1 17.43 45.07 52.92
N GLN A 2 17.19 45.40 51.63
CA GLN A 2 18.03 45.23 50.40
C GLN A 2 18.41 43.77 50.02
N ILE A 3 17.88 43.12 48.96
CA ILE A 3 17.92 43.31 47.49
C ILE A 3 19.34 43.38 46.89
N LEU A 4 19.71 42.35 46.11
CA LEU A 4 20.46 42.35 44.82
C LEU A 4 20.54 40.86 44.32
N PHE A 5 19.74 40.41 43.34
CA PHE A 5 20.02 40.29 41.87
C PHE A 5 21.44 39.75 41.59
N ARG A 6 21.75 38.74 40.75
CA ARG A 6 21.25 38.09 39.51
C ARG A 6 22.09 36.77 39.40
N GLN A 7 21.83 35.71 38.64
CA GLN A 7 21.34 35.60 37.27
C GLN A 7 21.05 34.10 37.04
N THR A 8 19.85 33.80 36.55
CA THR A 8 19.42 32.46 36.13
C THR A 8 20.02 32.16 34.75
N MET A 9 20.83 31.11 34.63
CA MET A 9 21.26 30.59 33.34
C MET A 9 20.12 29.74 32.75
N ILE A 10 19.45 30.32 31.76
CA ILE A 10 18.53 29.63 30.85
C ILE A 10 19.40 28.85 29.86
N LEU A 11 19.37 27.52 29.93
CA LEU A 11 19.76 26.66 28.81
C LEU A 11 18.49 26.06 28.24
N GLY A 12 17.93 26.75 27.25
CA GLY A 12 16.92 26.22 26.36
C GLY A 12 17.55 25.19 25.44
N LEU A 13 17.22 23.92 25.64
CA LEU A 13 17.45 22.87 24.65
C LEU A 13 16.19 22.76 23.78
N ASN A 14 16.26 23.43 22.64
CA ASN A 14 15.46 23.11 21.45
C ASN A 14 15.72 21.65 21.08
N SER A 15 14.84 20.73 21.46
CA SER A 15 14.75 19.43 20.79
C SER A 15 13.56 19.49 19.84
N VAL A 16 13.89 19.80 18.60
CA VAL A 16 13.03 19.76 17.43
C VAL A 16 12.31 18.41 17.39
N LEU A 17 11.01 18.48 17.10
CA LEU A 17 10.12 17.36 16.81
C LEU A 17 10.80 16.35 15.87
N ASN A 18 11.19 15.20 16.42
CA ASN A 18 11.49 14.02 15.62
C ASN A 18 10.17 13.40 15.16
N CYS A 19 9.57 13.99 14.11
CA CYS A 19 8.62 13.27 13.25
C CYS A 19 9.42 12.34 12.34
N TRP A 20 10.01 11.29 12.91
CA TRP A 20 10.50 10.18 12.11
C TRP A 20 9.26 9.43 11.60
N PRO A 21 9.09 9.21 10.30
CA PRO A 21 8.11 8.23 9.86
C PRO A 21 8.58 6.91 10.49
N HIS A 22 7.76 6.35 11.37
CA HIS A 22 7.90 4.96 11.77
C HIS A 22 7.80 4.15 10.48
N VAL A 23 8.96 3.84 9.91
CA VAL A 23 9.10 2.80 8.89
C VAL A 23 8.73 1.53 9.64
N SER A 24 7.44 1.19 9.59
CA SER A 24 6.91 -0.09 10.01
C SER A 24 7.87 -1.13 9.43
N GLN A 25 8.54 -1.86 10.31
CA GLN A 25 9.49 -2.90 9.94
C GLN A 25 8.68 -3.96 9.18
N ARG A 26 8.58 -3.77 7.86
CA ARG A 26 8.01 -4.72 6.92
C ARG A 26 8.89 -5.95 7.02
N LYS A 27 8.44 -6.89 7.86
CA LYS A 27 8.90 -8.26 7.96
C LYS A 27 9.21 -8.72 6.53
N LEU A 28 10.45 -9.08 6.26
CA LEU A 28 10.90 -9.67 5.00
C LEU A 28 10.10 -10.97 4.78
N VAL A 29 8.95 -10.88 4.11
CA VAL A 29 8.18 -12.06 3.71
C VAL A 29 8.89 -12.63 2.48
N LYS A 30 9.64 -13.71 2.72
CA LYS A 30 10.25 -14.57 1.70
C LYS A 30 9.14 -15.20 0.85
N MET A 31 9.07 -14.86 -0.43
CA MET A 31 8.01 -15.31 -1.36
C MET A 31 7.96 -16.85 -1.50
N PRO A 32 6.74 -17.40 -1.72
CA PRO A 32 6.46 -17.87 -3.09
C PRO A 32 5.14 -17.42 -3.73
N ASN A 33 4.20 -16.74 -3.05
CA ASN A 33 2.78 -16.81 -3.47
C ASN A 33 2.14 -15.55 -4.08
N GLY A 34 2.90 -14.51 -4.45
CA GLY A 34 2.35 -13.30 -5.10
C GLY A 34 2.15 -13.37 -6.62
N GLY A 35 2.70 -14.40 -7.27
CA GLY A 35 2.80 -14.47 -8.73
C GLY A 35 3.99 -13.68 -9.29
N PRO A 36 4.44 -14.00 -10.53
CA PRO A 36 5.65 -13.42 -11.12
C PRO A 36 5.45 -11.98 -11.62
N ASP A 37 4.22 -11.47 -11.65
CA ASP A 37 3.79 -10.22 -12.29
C ASP A 37 3.69 -9.02 -11.33
N ASN A 38 4.57 -9.01 -10.34
CA ASN A 38 4.72 -7.91 -9.40
C ASN A 38 5.69 -6.82 -9.90
N CYS A 39 5.69 -5.67 -9.23
CA CYS A 39 6.57 -4.54 -9.52
C CYS A 39 8.06 -4.87 -9.34
N GLY A 40 8.41 -5.87 -8.52
CA GLY A 40 9.78 -6.36 -8.34
C GLY A 40 10.37 -6.96 -9.61
N THR A 41 9.53 -7.50 -10.51
CA THR A 41 9.95 -8.07 -11.80
C THR A 41 9.56 -7.21 -13.01
N CYS A 42 8.97 -6.04 -12.77
CA CYS A 42 8.43 -5.15 -13.79
C CYS A 42 9.54 -4.27 -14.40
N GLY A 43 9.61 -4.19 -15.72
CA GLY A 43 10.60 -3.34 -16.41
C GLY A 43 10.31 -1.84 -16.27
N PHE A 44 9.07 -1.46 -15.90
CA PHE A 44 8.73 -0.06 -15.57
C PHE A 44 9.12 0.36 -14.16
N ASN A 45 9.57 -0.56 -13.33
CA ASN A 45 10.20 -0.19 -12.08
C ASN A 45 11.59 0.36 -12.39
N ARG A 46 11.86 1.63 -12.09
CA ARG A 46 13.14 2.31 -12.38
C ARG A 46 14.34 1.49 -11.89
N ARG A 47 14.20 0.88 -10.72
CA ARG A 47 15.22 0.02 -10.10
C ARG A 47 15.66 -1.15 -11.00
N ASN A 48 14.76 -1.61 -11.87
CA ASN A 48 14.96 -2.74 -12.77
C ASN A 48 15.55 -2.35 -14.14
N ARG A 49 15.73 -1.05 -14.42
CA ARG A 49 16.42 -0.55 -15.63
C ARG A 49 15.85 -1.11 -16.94
N GLY A 50 14.54 -1.27 -17.02
CA GLY A 50 13.87 -1.83 -18.21
C GLY A 50 13.89 -3.36 -18.33
N VAL A 51 14.56 -4.07 -17.41
CA VAL A 51 14.62 -5.54 -17.41
C VAL A 51 13.33 -6.11 -16.81
N TRP A 52 12.71 -7.02 -17.57
CA TRP A 52 11.51 -7.75 -17.17
C TRP A 52 11.88 -9.16 -16.76
N ARG A 53 11.20 -9.71 -15.75
CA ARG A 53 11.35 -11.11 -15.29
C ARG A 53 12.80 -11.44 -14.87
N ASN A 54 13.03 -11.44 -13.56
CA ASN A 54 14.35 -11.63 -12.93
C ASN A 54 15.36 -10.50 -13.21
N PRO A 55 14.99 -9.23 -12.98
CA PRO A 55 15.96 -8.14 -13.02
C PRO A 55 17.00 -8.30 -11.92
N VAL A 56 18.21 -7.81 -12.15
CA VAL A 56 19.20 -7.54 -11.09
C VAL A 56 18.95 -6.11 -10.62
N PRO A 57 18.25 -5.89 -9.49
CA PRO A 57 17.79 -4.57 -9.13
C PRO A 57 18.97 -3.69 -8.70
N GLY A 58 18.97 -2.41 -9.09
CA GLY A 58 19.96 -1.47 -8.57
C GLY A 58 19.84 -1.33 -7.05
N GLU A 59 20.92 -1.62 -6.32
CA GLU A 59 20.90 -1.60 -4.85
C GLU A 59 20.67 -0.21 -4.26
N GLN A 60 21.11 0.83 -4.96
CA GLN A 60 20.99 2.23 -4.51
C GLN A 60 19.67 2.90 -4.92
N GLN A 61 18.80 2.23 -5.67
CA GLN A 61 17.56 2.81 -6.16
C GLN A 61 16.36 2.22 -5.43
N LEU A 62 15.54 3.09 -4.83
CA LEU A 62 14.23 2.69 -4.32
C LEU A 62 13.32 2.28 -5.48
N PRO A 63 12.43 1.28 -5.30
CA PRO A 63 11.45 0.92 -6.31
C PRO A 63 10.53 2.11 -6.66
N PHE A 64 10.41 2.42 -7.95
CA PHE A 64 9.61 3.54 -8.45
C PHE A 64 8.97 3.17 -9.78
N CYS A 65 7.65 3.28 -9.87
CA CYS A 65 6.90 2.98 -11.08
C CYS A 65 6.96 4.19 -12.03
N GLU A 66 7.74 4.08 -13.10
CA GLU A 66 7.96 5.21 -14.01
C GLU A 66 6.71 5.64 -14.78
N ILE A 67 5.83 4.70 -15.12
CA ILE A 67 4.62 5.01 -15.88
C ILE A 67 3.52 5.65 -15.03
N ARG A 68 3.50 5.39 -13.71
CA ARG A 68 2.50 5.95 -12.77
C ARG A 68 3.05 7.07 -11.89
N GLY A 69 4.37 7.30 -11.91
CA GLY A 69 5.00 8.40 -11.18
C GLY A 69 4.98 8.25 -9.65
N LEU A 70 5.06 7.03 -9.12
CA LEU A 70 4.95 6.77 -7.67
C LEU A 70 6.01 5.81 -7.14
N THR A 71 6.36 6.00 -5.87
CA THR A 71 7.23 5.10 -5.11
C THR A 71 6.47 3.81 -4.77
N VAL A 72 7.10 2.66 -5.04
CA VAL A 72 6.52 1.34 -4.73
C VAL A 72 7.14 0.82 -3.44
N LEU A 73 6.35 0.76 -2.36
CA LEU A 73 6.89 0.39 -1.05
C LEU A 73 7.02 -1.14 -0.87
N ALA A 74 6.20 -1.93 -1.55
CA ALA A 74 6.21 -3.40 -1.50
C ALA A 74 6.25 -3.96 -2.92
N ASP A 75 7.36 -3.80 -3.62
CA ASP A 75 7.50 -4.18 -5.02
C ASP A 75 7.12 -5.64 -5.34
N HIS A 76 7.33 -6.57 -4.41
CA HIS A 76 6.93 -7.98 -4.55
C HIS A 76 5.44 -8.26 -4.23
N TRP A 77 4.70 -7.26 -3.75
CA TRP A 77 3.27 -7.34 -3.40
C TRP A 77 2.43 -6.23 -4.05
N THR A 78 3.01 -5.51 -5.00
CA THR A 78 2.35 -4.49 -5.80
C THR A 78 2.26 -4.96 -7.25
N TYR A 79 1.08 -4.85 -7.86
CA TYR A 79 0.81 -5.37 -9.20
C TYR A 79 0.09 -4.31 -10.06
N CYS A 80 0.15 -4.45 -11.37
CA CYS A 80 -0.72 -3.73 -12.30
C CYS A 80 -0.80 -4.44 -13.66
N GLN A 81 -1.88 -4.19 -14.40
CA GLN A 81 -2.13 -4.85 -15.68
C GLN A 81 -1.08 -4.50 -16.75
N ASN A 82 -0.38 -3.36 -16.59
CA ASN A 82 0.72 -2.96 -17.44
C ASN A 82 1.88 -3.98 -17.47
N TRP A 83 2.01 -4.84 -16.46
CA TRP A 83 3.02 -5.89 -16.49
C TRP A 83 2.79 -6.90 -17.61
N HIS A 84 1.52 -7.25 -17.87
CA HIS A 84 1.13 -8.24 -18.87
C HIS A 84 1.26 -7.72 -20.29
N THR A 85 0.96 -6.44 -20.50
CA THR A 85 0.95 -5.81 -21.84
C THR A 85 2.24 -5.07 -22.18
N ARG A 86 3.02 -4.68 -21.16
CA ARG A 86 4.22 -3.83 -21.27
C ARG A 86 3.99 -2.50 -22.00
N THR A 87 2.75 -2.03 -22.04
CA THR A 87 2.42 -0.70 -22.57
C THR A 87 2.61 0.37 -21.50
N LYS A 88 3.02 1.57 -21.93
CA LYS A 88 3.11 2.76 -21.07
C LYS A 88 1.75 3.42 -20.85
N LYS A 89 0.73 3.11 -21.66
CA LYS A 89 -0.65 3.56 -21.42
C LYS A 89 -1.15 2.92 -20.14
N LEU A 90 -1.60 3.72 -19.18
CA LEU A 90 -2.11 3.19 -17.90
C LEU A 90 -3.34 2.30 -18.13
N ILE A 91 -3.35 1.13 -17.50
CA ILE A 91 -4.47 0.18 -17.55
C ILE A 91 -4.90 -0.11 -16.11
N GLY A 92 -6.13 0.31 -15.78
CA GLY A 92 -6.77 0.07 -14.49
C GLY A 92 -5.96 0.57 -13.28
N PRO A 93 -6.31 0.09 -12.08
CA PRO A 93 -5.68 0.51 -10.84
C PRO A 93 -4.34 -0.19 -10.63
N ILE A 94 -3.69 0.20 -9.53
CA ILE A 94 -2.60 -0.57 -8.91
C ILE A 94 -3.27 -1.56 -7.97
N TYR A 95 -2.64 -2.70 -7.72
CA TYR A 95 -3.18 -3.71 -6.83
C TYR A 95 -2.19 -4.07 -5.73
N ALA A 96 -2.73 -4.40 -4.56
CA ALA A 96 -2.03 -5.07 -3.48
C ALA A 96 -2.47 -6.55 -3.42
N SER A 97 -1.78 -7.35 -2.61
CA SER A 97 -2.33 -8.62 -2.16
C SER A 97 -3.44 -8.38 -1.15
N GLY A 98 -4.59 -9.00 -1.37
CA GLY A 98 -5.70 -9.01 -0.42
C GLY A 98 -5.50 -10.03 0.71
N LEU A 99 -6.57 -10.25 1.46
CA LEU A 99 -6.67 -11.32 2.46
C LEU A 99 -6.53 -12.68 1.80
N TYR A 100 -5.98 -13.63 2.54
CA TYR A 100 -5.91 -15.02 2.10
C TYR A 100 -7.25 -15.72 2.37
N GLU A 101 -8.11 -15.75 1.36
CA GLU A 101 -9.46 -16.33 1.42
C GLU A 101 -9.56 -17.45 0.38
N ASN A 102 -9.11 -18.65 0.77
CA ASN A 102 -8.95 -19.79 -0.15
C ASN A 102 -7.98 -19.53 -1.32
N GLY A 103 -7.08 -18.57 -1.16
CA GLY A 103 -6.09 -18.18 -2.16
C GLY A 103 -5.71 -16.71 -2.00
N TYR A 104 -4.59 -16.33 -2.60
CA TYR A 104 -4.25 -14.91 -2.73
C TYR A 104 -5.05 -14.30 -3.86
N ARG A 105 -5.74 -13.20 -3.56
CA ARG A 105 -6.44 -12.36 -4.53
C ARG A 105 -5.77 -11.01 -4.60
N ARG A 106 -5.95 -10.31 -5.72
CA ARG A 106 -5.46 -8.94 -5.88
C ARG A 106 -6.60 -7.99 -5.63
N ILE A 107 -6.38 -7.02 -4.76
CA ILE A 107 -7.36 -5.98 -4.46
C ILE A 107 -6.84 -4.63 -4.98
N PRO A 108 -7.69 -3.82 -5.62
CA PRO A 108 -7.26 -2.56 -6.21
C PRO A 108 -6.94 -1.53 -5.12
N TRP A 109 -6.02 -0.62 -5.39
CA TRP A 109 -5.76 0.55 -4.57
C TRP A 109 -6.89 1.56 -4.72
N HIS A 110 -7.14 2.37 -3.69
CA HIS A 110 -8.02 3.52 -3.80
C HIS A 110 -7.21 4.72 -4.33
N GLY A 111 -7.12 4.86 -5.65
CA GLY A 111 -6.25 5.86 -6.28
C GLY A 111 -4.78 5.60 -5.92
N ALA A 112 -4.17 6.52 -5.15
CA ALA A 112 -2.80 6.39 -4.65
C ALA A 112 -2.69 5.73 -3.27
N VAL A 113 -3.82 5.35 -2.64
CA VAL A 113 -3.86 4.77 -1.30
C VAL A 113 -3.80 3.24 -1.39
N GLU A 114 -2.73 2.66 -0.86
CA GLU A 114 -2.54 1.21 -0.69
C GLU A 114 -3.48 0.68 0.42
N PRO A 115 -4.26 -0.38 0.18
CA PRO A 115 -5.01 -1.03 1.24
C PRO A 115 -4.06 -1.79 2.19
N GLU A 116 -4.33 -1.72 3.48
CA GLU A 116 -3.50 -2.32 4.53
C GLU A 116 -4.18 -3.55 5.12
N SER A 117 -3.41 -4.61 5.40
CA SER A 117 -3.89 -5.70 6.25
C SER A 117 -3.92 -5.25 7.71
N ILE A 118 -5.02 -5.53 8.40
CA ILE A 118 -5.22 -5.23 9.82
C ILE A 118 -5.68 -6.47 10.57
N GLY A 119 -5.50 -6.46 11.89
CA GLY A 119 -6.11 -7.45 12.79
C GLY A 119 -7.60 -7.16 13.03
N ALA A 120 -8.08 -7.50 14.22
CA ALA A 120 -9.51 -7.53 14.50
C ALA A 120 -10.22 -6.17 14.41
N GLY A 121 -11.49 -6.19 14.02
CA GLY A 121 -12.33 -5.01 13.87
C GLY A 121 -13.79 -5.34 13.59
N ALA A 122 -14.59 -4.32 13.25
CA ALA A 122 -15.99 -4.46 12.82
C ALA A 122 -16.14 -3.89 11.40
N CYS A 123 -16.66 -4.69 10.48
CA CYS A 123 -16.68 -4.36 9.06
C CYS A 123 -17.59 -3.16 8.76
N SER A 124 -17.07 -2.19 8.00
CA SER A 124 -17.80 -1.00 7.54
C SER A 124 -18.92 -1.31 6.55
N GLU A 125 -18.91 -2.50 5.91
CA GLU A 125 -19.97 -2.92 4.96
C GLU A 125 -21.09 -3.71 5.63
N CYS A 126 -20.76 -4.71 6.45
CA CYS A 126 -21.75 -5.65 7.01
C CYS A 126 -21.93 -5.57 8.53
N GLY A 127 -21.12 -4.77 9.23
CA GLY A 127 -21.15 -4.60 10.69
C GLY A 127 -20.61 -5.79 11.49
N LYS A 128 -20.32 -6.94 10.87
CA LYS A 128 -19.79 -8.12 11.56
C LYS A 128 -18.37 -7.91 12.05
N THR A 129 -18.04 -8.52 13.18
CA THR A 129 -16.68 -8.56 13.69
C THR A 129 -15.82 -9.54 12.90
N PHE A 130 -14.54 -9.25 12.76
CA PHE A 130 -13.55 -10.09 12.09
C PHE A 130 -12.25 -10.13 12.89
N ALA A 131 -11.41 -11.14 12.64
CA ALA A 131 -10.10 -11.30 13.28
C ALA A 131 -8.96 -10.71 12.45
N ASP A 132 -9.09 -10.78 11.13
CA ASP A 132 -8.18 -10.18 10.15
C ASP A 132 -9.03 -9.45 9.09
N GLY A 133 -8.55 -8.31 8.63
CA GLY A 133 -9.30 -7.46 7.71
C GLY A 133 -8.43 -6.61 6.81
N ILE A 134 -9.09 -5.83 5.98
CA ILE A 134 -8.47 -4.82 5.10
C ILE A 134 -8.88 -3.46 5.63
N ALA A 135 -7.94 -2.52 5.67
CA ALA A 135 -8.23 -1.14 5.94
C ALA A 135 -7.82 -0.24 4.79
N ILE A 136 -8.57 0.84 4.61
CA ILE A 136 -8.18 1.95 3.77
C ILE A 136 -8.22 3.23 4.60
N VAL A 137 -7.13 3.99 4.54
CA VAL A 137 -7.09 5.32 5.15
C VAL A 137 -7.68 6.30 4.14
N SER A 138 -8.70 7.04 4.57
CA SER A 138 -9.24 8.14 3.79
C SER A 138 -8.77 9.45 4.40
N ILE A 139 -8.47 10.44 3.56
CA ILE A 139 -8.15 11.81 4.02
C ILE A 139 -9.44 12.52 4.45
N GLU A 140 -10.57 12.17 3.82
CA GLU A 140 -11.85 12.90 3.94
C GLU A 140 -12.84 12.20 4.87
N SER A 141 -12.56 10.96 5.29
CA SER A 141 -13.47 10.16 6.10
C SER A 141 -12.72 9.31 7.12
N ALA A 142 -13.48 8.78 8.08
CA ALA A 142 -12.96 7.82 9.03
C ALA A 142 -12.35 6.61 8.30
N ARG A 143 -11.31 6.03 8.89
CA ARG A 143 -10.69 4.78 8.43
C ARG A 143 -11.78 3.74 8.19
N LEU A 144 -11.87 3.23 6.97
CA LEU A 144 -12.82 2.17 6.62
C LEU A 144 -12.12 0.82 6.73
N VAL A 145 -12.86 -0.18 7.20
CA VAL A 145 -12.33 -1.52 7.46
C VAL A 145 -13.28 -2.61 6.93
N PHE A 146 -12.73 -3.67 6.36
CA PHE A 146 -13.48 -4.69 5.64
C PHE A 146 -13.07 -6.08 6.12
N CYS A 147 -14.05 -6.95 6.34
CA CYS A 147 -13.79 -8.31 6.80
C CYS A 147 -13.39 -9.29 5.69
N SER A 148 -13.50 -8.89 4.42
CA SER A 148 -13.20 -9.75 3.28
C SER A 148 -12.72 -8.97 2.07
N ASN A 149 -12.08 -9.66 1.12
CA ASN A 149 -11.74 -9.09 -0.17
C ASN A 149 -12.99 -8.62 -0.92
N LEU A 150 -14.09 -9.38 -0.83
CA LEU A 150 -15.36 -9.05 -1.49
C LEU A 150 -15.95 -7.74 -0.98
N HIS A 151 -16.04 -7.55 0.33
CA HIS A 151 -16.58 -6.31 0.89
C HIS A 151 -15.72 -5.10 0.55
N TYR A 152 -14.39 -5.26 0.57
CA TYR A 152 -13.49 -4.22 0.07
C TYR A 152 -13.78 -3.88 -1.40
N LEU A 153 -13.90 -4.89 -2.26
CA LEU A 153 -14.12 -4.68 -3.70
C LEU A 153 -15.49 -4.07 -4.00
N GLN A 154 -16.55 -4.47 -3.28
CA GLN A 154 -17.88 -3.89 -3.39
C GLN A 154 -17.86 -2.40 -3.05
N TRP A 155 -17.21 -2.02 -1.94
CA TRP A 155 -17.01 -0.63 -1.59
C TRP A 155 -16.22 0.10 -2.67
N TRP A 156 -15.10 -0.47 -3.12
CA TRP A 156 -14.23 0.14 -4.12
C TRP A 156 -14.98 0.40 -5.42
N LYS A 157 -15.75 -0.55 -5.94
CA LYS A 157 -16.55 -0.37 -7.17
C LYS A 157 -17.58 0.75 -7.05
N ARG A 158 -18.14 0.98 -5.86
CA ARG A 158 -19.03 2.14 -5.62
C ARG A 158 -18.27 3.46 -5.61
N GLN A 159 -17.01 3.48 -5.18
CA GLN A 159 -16.17 4.69 -5.22
C GLN A 159 -15.58 4.97 -6.62
N HIS A 160 -15.41 3.94 -7.45
CA HIS A 160 -14.82 4.03 -8.79
C HIS A 160 -15.75 3.45 -9.87
N PRO A 161 -16.93 4.04 -10.11
CA PRO A 161 -17.92 3.45 -11.02
C PRO A 161 -17.43 3.35 -12.47
N GLU A 162 -16.50 4.21 -12.88
CA GLU A 162 -15.94 4.27 -14.24
C GLU A 162 -14.61 3.49 -14.37
N GLU A 163 -14.09 2.92 -13.29
CA GLU A 163 -12.83 2.18 -13.32
C GLU A 163 -13.07 0.66 -13.29
N ASP A 164 -12.37 -0.03 -14.20
CA ASP A 164 -12.35 -1.48 -14.19
C ASP A 164 -11.21 -2.04 -13.35
N ALA A 165 -11.46 -3.20 -12.71
CA ALA A 165 -10.50 -3.87 -11.84
C ALA A 165 -10.23 -5.31 -12.33
N PRO A 166 -9.72 -5.51 -13.56
CA PRO A 166 -9.65 -6.82 -14.20
C PRO A 166 -8.81 -7.87 -13.44
N MET A 167 -7.86 -7.44 -12.60
CA MET A 167 -7.07 -8.36 -11.78
C MET A 167 -7.80 -8.82 -10.50
N SER A 168 -9.06 -8.39 -10.31
CA SER A 168 -9.92 -8.68 -9.16
C SER A 168 -11.25 -9.35 -9.55
N ASP A 169 -11.40 -9.74 -10.82
CA ASP A 169 -12.65 -10.31 -11.36
C ASP A 169 -13.03 -11.66 -10.73
N ASP A 170 -12.12 -12.30 -10.00
CA ASP A 170 -12.29 -13.60 -9.36
C ASP A 170 -12.66 -13.53 -7.87
N ILE A 171 -12.88 -12.31 -7.33
CA ILE A 171 -13.26 -12.09 -5.92
C ILE A 171 -14.77 -12.29 -5.69
N TRP A 172 -15.59 -12.35 -6.75
CA TRP A 172 -17.06 -12.29 -6.66
C TRP A 172 -17.78 -13.58 -6.19
N GLU A 173 -17.07 -14.67 -5.92
CA GLU A 173 -17.68 -16.01 -5.80
C GLU A 173 -17.82 -16.58 -4.36
N HIS A 174 -17.61 -15.78 -3.30
CA HIS A 174 -17.68 -16.30 -1.91
C HIS A 174 -18.53 -15.46 -0.96
#